data_AF-A0A844EPD7-F1
#
_entry.id   AF-A0A844EPD7-F1
#
_cell.length_a   1.000
_cell.length_b   1.000
_cell.length_c   1.000
_cell.angle_alpha   90.00
_cell.angle_beta   90.00
_cell.angle_gamma   90.00
#
_symmetry.space_group_name_H-M   'P 1'
#
loop_
_entity.id
_entity.type
_entity.pdbx_description
1 polymer ?
#
loop_
_entity_poly.entity_id
_entity_poly.type
_entity_poly.pdbx_seq_one_letter_code
_entity_poly.pdbx_strand_id
1 'polypeptide(L)'
;DSHLQKLRRHIGYVLQTGALFPNMTIEQNASIQLDNLGWDPAKKHQRIVELMTKVNLDPDQFLSRMPNELSGGEAQRVGIVRA
;
A
#
# COMPACT_ATOMS: atom_id res chain seq x y z
N ASP A 1 -21.62 -15.02 -5.82
CA ASP A 1 -20.52 -14.32 -5.11
C ASP A 1 -19.15 -14.19 -5.81
N SER A 2 -18.58 -15.22 -6.47
CA SER A 2 -17.18 -15.12 -6.96
C SER A 2 -16.92 -14.04 -8.02
N HIS A 3 -17.93 -13.68 -8.82
CA HIS A 3 -17.79 -12.63 -9.85
C HIS A 3 -17.60 -11.24 -9.24
N LEU A 4 -18.35 -10.91 -8.19
CA LEU A 4 -18.22 -9.63 -7.47
C LEU A 4 -16.86 -9.51 -6.78
N GLN A 5 -16.37 -10.61 -6.21
CA GLN A 5 -15.04 -10.63 -5.59
C GLN A 5 -13.92 -10.39 -6.62
N LYS A 6 -14.02 -11.01 -7.80
CA LYS A 6 -13.07 -10.78 -8.89
C LYS A 6 -13.10 -9.34 -9.37
N LEU A 7 -14.28 -8.74 -9.52
CA LEU A 7 -14.41 -7.34 -9.92
C LEU A 7 -13.75 -6.39 -8.92
N ARG A 8 -13.97 -6.58 -7.61
CA ARG A 8 -13.37 -5.73 -6.56
C ARG A 8 -11.85 -5.77 -6.56
N ARG A 9 -11.23 -6.90 -6.93
CA ARG A 9 -9.76 -7.00 -7.05
C ARG A 9 -9.16 -6.16 -8.19
N HIS A 10 -9.99 -5.65 -9.10
CA HIS A 10 -9.55 -4.80 -10.22
C HIS A 10 -9.87 -3.31 -9.99
N ILE A 11 -10.45 -2.96 -8.83
CA ILE A 11 -10.84 -1.58 -8.50
C ILE A 11 -10.15 -1.19 -7.18
N GLY A 12 -9.20 -0.26 -7.26
CA GLY A 12 -8.59 0.36 -6.08
C GLY A 12 -9.48 1.46 -5.50
N TYR A 13 -9.62 1.50 -4.19
CA TYR A 13 -10.38 2.53 -3.47
C TYR A 13 -9.57 3.11 -2.31
N VAL A 14 -9.48 4.44 -2.26
CA VAL A 14 -8.71 5.17 -1.25
C VAL A 14 -9.65 6.01 -0.39
N LEU A 15 -9.62 5.79 0.93
CA LEU A 15 -10.37 6.57 1.89
C LEU A 15 -9.70 7.93 2.13
N GLN A 16 -10.50 8.96 2.42
CA GLN A 16 -10.00 10.29 2.76
C GLN A 16 -9.22 10.31 4.08
N THR A 17 -9.59 9.47 5.04
CA THR A 17 -8.92 9.32 6.35
C THR A 17 -8.94 7.85 6.80
N GLY A 18 -8.01 7.46 7.69
CA GLY A 18 -7.97 6.10 8.24
C GLY A 18 -7.62 5.00 7.21
N ALA A 19 -6.98 5.37 6.10
CA ALA A 19 -6.64 4.45 5.03
C ALA A 19 -5.43 3.55 5.35
N LEU A 20 -4.78 3.65 6.51
CA LEU A 20 -3.61 2.84 6.87
C LEU A 20 -3.81 2.20 8.24
N PHE A 21 -3.34 0.98 8.41
CA PHE A 21 -3.30 0.27 9.68
C PHE A 21 -2.20 0.87 10.56
N PRO A 22 -2.53 1.44 11.74
CA PRO A 22 -1.62 2.25 12.54
C PRO A 22 -0.51 1.43 13.24
N ASN A 23 -0.68 0.11 13.31
CA ASN A 23 0.24 -0.83 13.95
C ASN A 23 1.11 -1.60 12.93
N MET A 24 1.15 -1.14 11.68
CA MET A 24 1.94 -1.72 10.61
C MET A 24 2.83 -0.65 9.97
N THR A 25 4.01 -1.03 9.50
CA THR A 25 4.88 -0.15 8.72
C THR A 25 4.24 0.21 7.37
N ILE A 26 4.80 1.17 6.66
CA ILE A 26 4.36 1.53 5.31
C ILE A 26 4.51 0.34 4.35
N GLU A 27 5.62 -0.39 4.42
CA GLU A 27 5.82 -1.61 3.62
C GLU A 27 4.74 -2.66 3.90
N GLN A 28 4.47 -2.93 5.18
CA GLN A 28 3.45 -3.89 5.59
C GLN A 28 2.05 -3.45 5.15
N ASN A 29 1.73 -2.15 5.28
CA ASN A 29 0.47 -1.59 4.78
C ASN A 29 0.32 -1.77 3.27
N ALA A 30 1.38 -1.52 2.51
CA ALA A 30 1.39 -1.65 1.05
C ALA A 30 1.35 -3.12 0.59
N SER A 31 1.84 -4.07 1.40
CA SER A 31 1.89 -5.48 1.02
C SER A 31 0.56 -6.23 1.19
N ILE A 32 -0.37 -5.75 2.01
CA ILE A 32 -1.60 -6.47 2.41
C ILE A 32 -2.35 -7.07 1.21
N GLN A 33 -2.56 -6.29 0.15
CA GLN A 33 -3.32 -6.76 -1.00
C GLN A 33 -2.53 -7.80 -1.80
N LEU A 34 -1.20 -7.65 -1.89
CA LEU A 34 -0.32 -8.59 -2.56
C LEU A 34 -0.19 -9.91 -1.77
N ASP A 35 -0.20 -9.83 -0.44
CA ASP A 35 -0.24 -10.97 0.48
C ASP A 35 -1.52 -11.80 0.26
N ASN A 36 -2.67 -11.13 0.16
CA ASN A 36 -3.95 -11.77 -0.14
C ASN A 36 -4.00 -12.42 -1.54
N LEU A 37 -3.15 -11.97 -2.46
CA LEU A 37 -2.99 -12.56 -3.79
C LEU A 37 -1.90 -13.65 -3.83
N GLY A 38 -1.21 -13.90 -2.73
CA GLY A 38 -0.18 -14.95 -2.62
C GLY A 38 1.11 -14.62 -3.38
N TRP A 39 1.46 -13.35 -3.52
CA TRP A 39 2.69 -12.96 -4.22
C TRP A 39 3.94 -13.33 -3.41
N ASP A 40 4.99 -13.72 -4.13
CA ASP A 40 6.32 -14.00 -3.58
C ASP A 40 6.92 -12.78 -2.85
N PRO A 41 7.58 -12.95 -1.69
CA PRO A 41 8.18 -11.84 -0.93
C PRO A 41 9.06 -10.88 -1.73
N ALA A 42 9.96 -11.41 -2.58
CA ALA A 42 10.85 -10.57 -3.36
C ALA A 42 10.08 -9.77 -4.42
N LYS A 43 9.09 -10.40 -5.06
CA LYS A 43 8.20 -9.72 -6.03
C LYS A 43 7.36 -8.63 -5.38
N LYS A 44 6.86 -8.85 -4.16
CA LYS A 44 6.11 -7.84 -3.40
C LYS A 44 6.98 -6.62 -3.12
N HIS A 45 8.15 -6.84 -2.55
CA HIS A 45 9.08 -5.75 -2.21
C HIS A 45 9.43 -4.93 -3.45
N GLN A 46 9.85 -5.58 -4.54
CA GLN A 46 10.18 -4.89 -5.80
C GLN A 46 8.99 -4.07 -6.33
N ARG A 47 7.77 -4.61 -6.27
CA ARG A 47 6.57 -3.92 -6.72
C ARG A 47 6.24 -2.70 -5.85
N ILE A 48 6.37 -2.83 -4.53
CA ILE A 48 6.12 -1.73 -3.59
C ILE A 48 7.13 -0.61 -3.82
N VAL A 49 8.42 -0.93 -3.97
CA VAL A 49 9.49 0.03 -4.29
C VAL A 49 9.17 0.82 -5.57
N GLU A 50 8.74 0.12 -6.63
CA GLU A 50 8.33 0.75 -7.90
C GLU A 50 7.15 1.71 -7.71
N LEU A 51 6.11 1.28 -6.98
CA LEU A 51 4.90 2.08 -6.75
C LEU A 51 5.15 3.30 -5.87
N MET A 52 5.95 3.14 -4.82
CA MET A 52 6.37 4.25 -3.93
C MET A 52 7.13 5.32 -4.73
N THR A 53 8.04 4.89 -5.60
CA THR A 53 8.78 5.79 -6.49
C THR A 53 7.84 6.56 -7.42
N LYS A 54 6.82 5.89 -7.99
CA LYS A 54 5.82 6.53 -8.88
C LYS A 54 4.98 7.59 -8.19
N VAL A 55 4.78 7.47 -6.87
CA VAL A 55 4.07 8.49 -6.07
C VAL A 55 5.03 9.48 -5.39
N ASN A 56 6.27 9.58 -5.89
CA ASN A 56 7.31 10.48 -5.36
C ASN A 56 7.54 10.30 -3.85
N LEU A 57 7.56 9.06 -3.38
CA LEU A 57 7.99 8.69 -2.04
C LEU A 57 9.24 7.81 -2.14
N ASP A 58 10.33 8.24 -1.52
CA ASP A 58 11.58 7.50 -1.49
C ASP A 58 11.41 6.19 -0.69
N PRO A 59 11.48 5.00 -1.31
CA PRO A 59 11.25 3.75 -0.62
C PRO A 59 12.22 3.54 0.56
N ASP A 60 13.49 3.94 0.41
CA ASP A 60 14.53 3.72 1.43
C ASP A 60 14.26 4.52 2.71
N GLN A 61 13.56 5.65 2.58
CA GLN A 61 13.23 6.51 3.72
C GLN A 61 11.87 6.21 4.35
N PHE A 62 10.92 5.68 3.57
CA PHE A 62 9.51 5.60 3.96
C PHE A 62 9.05 4.19 4.32
N LEU A 63 9.63 3.12 3.75
CA LEU A 63 9.10 1.75 3.92
C LEU A 63 9.06 1.29 5.38
N SER A 64 10.06 1.67 6.18
CA SER A 64 10.15 1.31 7.60
C SER A 64 9.36 2.23 8.53
N ARG A 65 8.79 3.33 8.03
CA ARG A 65 8.04 4.29 8.84
C ARG A 65 6.67 3.75 9.24
N MET A 66 6.11 4.35 10.27
CA MET A 66 4.75 4.15 10.75
C MET A 66 3.81 5.24 10.19
N PRO A 67 2.50 4.98 10.05
CA PRO A 67 1.55 5.94 9.47
C PRO A 67 1.47 7.29 10.19
N ASN A 68 1.75 7.33 11.50
CA ASN A 68 1.79 8.55 12.30
C ASN A 68 3.03 9.43 12.03
N GLU A 69 4.03 8.92 11.32
CA GLU A 69 5.23 9.66 10.91
C GLU A 69 5.09 10.31 9.53
N LEU A 70 3.91 10.20 8.92
CA LEU A 70 3.59 10.77 7.62
C LEU A 70 2.75 12.05 7.77
N SER A 71 3.03 13.03 6.91
CA SER A 71 2.08 14.10 6.63
C SER A 71 0.80 13.55 5.99
N GLY A 72 -0.29 14.31 6.04
CA GLY A 72 -1.56 13.89 5.43
C GLY A 72 -1.45 13.60 3.92
N GLY A 73 -0.65 14.39 3.20
CA GLY A 73 -0.42 14.17 1.77
C GLY A 73 0.43 12.92 1.47
N GLU A 74 1.41 12.61 2.32
CA GLU A 74 2.19 11.38 2.21
C GLU A 74 1.33 10.16 2.53
N ALA A 75 0.52 10.22 3.59
CA ALA A 75 -0.41 9.16 3.95
C ALA A 75 -1.42 8.87 2.84
N GLN A 76 -1.92 9.90 2.15
CA GLN A 76 -2.80 9.74 0.99
C GLN A 76 -2.09 8.99 -0.15
N ARG A 77 -0.83 9.34 -0.46
CA ARG A 77 -0.05 8.67 -1.51
C ARG A 77 0.25 7.22 -1.19
N VAL A 78 0.59 6.90 0.08
CA VAL A 78 0.70 5.51 0.52
C VAL A 78 -0.65 4.78 0.40
N GLY A 79 -1.76 5.45 0.73
CA GLY A 79 -3.10 4.91 0.53
C GLY A 79 -3.39 4.53 -0.93
N ILE A 80 -2.89 5.31 -1.90
CA ILE A 80 -2.94 5.00 -3.34
C ILE A 80 -2.09 3.78 -3.68
N VAL A 81 -0.87 3.68 -3.13
CA VAL A 81 0.02 2.52 -3.36
C VAL A 81 -0.60 1.20 -2.88
N ARG A 82 -1.37 1.25 -1.80
CA ARG A 82 -2.07 0.07 -1.24
C ARG A 82 -3.29 -0.36 -2.06
N ALA A 83 -4.00 0.59 -2.68
CA ALA A 83 -5.30 0.40 -3.31
C ALA A 83 -5.18 -0.29 -4.69
#